data_AF-A0A1C3XHW2-F1
#
_entry.id   AF-A0A1C3XHW2-F1
#
_cell.length_a   1.000
_cell.length_b   1.000
_cell.length_c   1.000
_cell.angle_alpha   90.00
_cell.angle_beta   90.00
_cell.angle_gamma   90.00
#
_symmetry.space_group_name_H-M   'P 1'
#
loop_
_entity.id
_entity.type
_entity.pdbx_description
1 polymer ?
#
loop_
_entity_poly.entity_id
_entity_poly.type
_entity_poly.pdbx_seq_one_letter_code
_entity_poly.pdbx_strand_id
1 'polypeptide(L)'
;MANVALQTIGSNNPPSPIEYAQTVVDEINAWLADHPTIESEDDARAAKPLLDRAKLSLDEVEAERDSKVRPLNEQVSAINVKYKALHNTDAKKPGLFDKIVIELKARVAAFMIREEQRRQAEAEAARRAQEEAERIAREAEAKEMEALANARAGEVVDVAEVTKEADAAFEEFERQSRFAARAERDTKVKIGGGFGKTASLREVETLHLDSYSLALKAIGPNDKVRDAILSAARDYRKLHGELPAGVRATYERKL
;
A
#
# COMPACT_ATOMS: atom_id res chain seq x y z
N MET A 1 -46.64 -20.62 63.64
CA MET A 1 -46.36 -19.21 63.27
C MET A 1 -45.31 -18.72 64.26
N ALA A 2 -44.14 -18.20 63.89
CA ALA A 2 -43.76 -17.45 62.71
C ALA A 2 -42.32 -17.82 62.25
N ASN A 3 -42.10 -17.78 60.93
CA ASN A 3 -40.79 -17.84 60.30
C ASN A 3 -40.05 -16.53 60.60
N VAL A 4 -38.97 -16.59 61.37
CA VAL A 4 -38.06 -15.46 61.56
C VAL A 4 -37.14 -15.42 60.34
N ALA A 5 -37.42 -14.50 59.42
CA ALA A 5 -36.53 -14.20 58.31
C ALA A 5 -35.23 -13.60 58.88
N LEU A 6 -34.12 -14.34 58.71
CA LEU A 6 -32.78 -13.80 58.91
C LEU A 6 -32.52 -12.75 57.82
N GLN A 7 -32.73 -11.47 58.17
CA GLN A 7 -32.22 -10.36 57.37
C GLN A 7 -30.68 -10.38 57.45
N THR A 8 -30.04 -10.71 56.33
CA THR A 8 -28.61 -10.48 56.11
C THR A 8 -28.34 -8.99 56.07
N ILE A 9 -28.07 -8.40 57.23
CA ILE A 9 -27.58 -7.03 57.38
C ILE A 9 -26.08 -7.03 57.06
N GLY A 10 -25.67 -6.23 56.07
CA GLY A 10 -24.27 -5.85 55.85
C GLY A 10 -23.70 -6.23 54.49
N SER A 11 -24.06 -5.49 53.45
CA SER A 11 -23.21 -5.37 52.24
C SER A 11 -22.39 -4.09 52.38
N ASN A 12 -21.31 -4.15 53.16
CA ASN A 12 -20.28 -3.12 53.11
C ASN A 12 -19.42 -3.41 51.87
N ASN A 13 -19.87 -2.97 50.71
CA ASN A 13 -19.05 -3.05 49.51
C ASN A 13 -17.98 -1.94 49.62
N PRO A 14 -16.69 -2.28 49.76
CA PRO A 14 -15.65 -1.28 49.67
C PRO A 14 -15.72 -0.57 48.30
N PRO A 15 -15.35 0.71 48.22
CA PRO A 15 -15.30 1.42 46.94
C PRO A 15 -14.38 0.68 45.98
N SER A 16 -14.77 0.62 44.71
CA SER A 16 -13.90 0.07 43.67
C SER A 16 -12.62 0.91 43.55
N PRO A 17 -11.50 0.34 43.06
CA PRO A 17 -10.24 1.06 42.86
C PRO A 17 -10.41 2.39 42.11
N ILE A 18 -11.29 2.44 41.11
CA ILE A 18 -11.58 3.67 40.36
C ILE A 18 -12.36 4.71 41.17
N GLU A 19 -13.31 4.28 42.00
CA GLU A 19 -14.04 5.17 42.92
C GLU A 19 -13.11 5.68 44.02
N TYR A 20 -12.22 4.83 44.54
CA TYR A 20 -11.21 5.23 45.51
C TYR A 20 -10.18 6.21 44.92
N ALA A 21 -9.69 5.96 43.70
CA ALA A 21 -8.81 6.89 43.00
C ALA A 21 -9.45 8.28 42.83
N GLN A 22 -10.75 8.36 42.57
CA GLN A 22 -11.47 9.63 42.52
C GLN A 22 -11.45 10.36 43.87
N THR A 23 -11.64 9.64 44.98
CA THR A 23 -11.52 10.27 46.31
C THR A 23 -10.12 10.81 46.59
N VAL A 24 -9.08 10.12 46.13
CA VAL A 24 -7.68 10.57 46.25
C VAL A 24 -7.41 11.81 45.39
N VAL A 25 -8.01 11.89 44.18
CA VAL A 25 -7.97 13.09 43.35
C VAL A 25 -8.61 14.28 44.07
N ASP A 26 -9.77 14.07 44.69
CA ASP A 26 -10.48 15.12 45.42
C ASP A 26 -9.68 15.60 46.65
N GLU A 27 -9.05 14.68 47.39
CA GLU A 27 -8.14 14.98 48.51
C GLU A 27 -6.91 15.79 48.06
N ILE A 28 -6.28 15.40 46.97
CA ILE A 28 -5.12 16.11 46.41
C ILE A 28 -5.53 17.50 45.94
N ASN A 29 -6.67 17.62 45.24
CA ASN A 29 -7.18 18.90 44.77
C ASN A 29 -7.50 19.85 45.94
N ALA A 30 -8.11 19.35 47.01
CA ALA A 30 -8.37 20.13 48.21
C ALA A 30 -7.05 20.62 48.86
N TRP A 31 -6.04 19.74 48.95
CA TRP A 31 -4.74 20.11 49.50
C TRP A 31 -4.01 21.15 48.64
N LEU A 32 -4.02 20.98 47.31
CA LEU A 32 -3.42 21.91 46.35
C LEU A 32 -4.12 23.28 46.31
N ALA A 33 -5.41 23.36 46.65
CA ALA A 33 -6.13 24.63 46.73
C ALA A 33 -5.57 25.53 47.85
N ASP A 34 -5.17 24.93 48.98
CA ASP A 34 -4.55 25.64 50.11
C ASP A 34 -3.02 25.78 49.95
N HIS A 35 -2.39 24.98 49.09
CA HIS A 35 -0.94 24.96 48.84
C HIS A 35 -0.62 25.09 47.34
N PRO A 36 -0.83 26.28 46.74
CA PRO A 36 -0.64 26.48 45.31
C PRO A 36 0.83 26.33 44.87
N THR A 37 1.78 26.57 45.77
CA THR A 37 3.21 26.36 45.60
C THR A 37 3.78 25.64 46.82
N ILE A 38 4.69 24.68 46.60
CA ILE A 38 5.44 24.02 47.68
C ILE A 38 6.72 24.83 47.90
N GLU A 39 6.73 25.64 48.96
CA GLU A 39 7.82 26.57 49.25
C GLU A 39 8.69 26.13 50.43
N SER A 40 8.14 25.32 51.34
CA SER A 40 8.84 24.84 52.53
C SER A 40 9.08 23.33 52.53
N GLU A 41 10.06 22.89 53.34
CA GLU A 41 10.32 21.45 53.54
C GLU A 41 9.14 20.76 54.24
N ASP A 42 8.42 21.47 55.12
CA ASP A 42 7.26 20.93 55.81
C ASP A 42 6.08 20.72 54.85
N ASP A 43 5.87 21.61 53.88
CA ASP A 43 4.89 21.41 52.79
C ASP A 43 5.25 20.17 51.94
N ALA A 44 6.53 20.00 51.63
CA ALA A 44 7.01 18.84 50.87
C ALA A 44 6.82 17.52 51.64
N ARG A 45 7.05 17.52 52.96
CA ARG A 45 6.77 16.36 53.82
C ARG A 45 5.27 16.07 53.93
N ALA A 46 4.43 17.11 53.98
CA ALA A 46 2.97 16.97 54.00
C ALA A 46 2.40 16.47 52.67
N ALA A 47 2.99 16.86 51.54
CA ALA A 47 2.60 16.41 50.20
C ALA A 47 2.98 14.94 49.91
N LYS A 48 4.05 14.44 50.53
CA LYS A 48 4.61 13.11 50.21
C LYS A 48 3.61 11.95 50.43
N PRO A 49 2.86 11.86 51.54
CA PRO A 49 1.84 10.82 51.71
C PRO A 49 0.70 10.88 50.68
N LEU A 50 0.31 12.09 50.24
CA LEU A 50 -0.70 12.26 49.19
C LEU A 50 -0.18 11.74 47.84
N LEU A 51 1.09 12.01 47.52
CA LEU A 51 1.74 11.47 46.33
C LEU A 51 1.85 9.94 46.37
N ASP A 52 2.20 9.35 47.52
CA ASP A 52 2.29 7.90 47.66
C ASP A 52 0.93 7.22 47.54
N ARG A 53 -0.12 7.83 48.11
CA ARG A 53 -1.50 7.37 47.97
C ARG A 53 -1.95 7.45 46.51
N ALA A 54 -1.65 8.55 45.82
CA ALA A 54 -1.96 8.71 44.39
C ALA A 54 -1.33 7.59 43.54
N LYS A 55 -0.05 7.29 43.78
CA LYS A 55 0.66 6.22 43.08
C LYS A 55 0.02 4.85 43.32
N LEU A 56 -0.27 4.54 44.59
CA LEU A 56 -0.89 3.27 44.94
C LEU A 56 -2.28 3.13 44.30
N SER A 57 -3.12 4.16 44.36
CA SER A 57 -4.44 4.15 43.74
C SER A 57 -4.38 4.00 42.21
N LEU A 58 -3.38 4.62 41.56
CA LEU A 58 -3.15 4.42 40.12
C LEU A 58 -2.78 2.97 39.79
N ASP A 59 -1.88 2.37 40.57
CA ASP A 59 -1.48 0.97 40.38
C ASP A 59 -2.66 0.01 40.58
N GLU A 60 -3.54 0.27 41.56
CA GLU A 60 -4.75 -0.52 41.81
C GLU A 60 -5.78 -0.41 40.69
N VAL A 61 -6.00 0.79 40.13
CA VAL A 61 -6.87 1.01 38.97
C VAL A 61 -6.35 0.27 37.75
N GLU A 62 -5.05 0.36 37.48
CA GLU A 62 -4.41 -0.33 36.37
C GLU A 62 -4.47 -1.86 36.53
N ALA A 63 -4.27 -2.37 37.75
CA ALA A 63 -4.41 -3.78 38.07
C ALA A 63 -5.85 -4.28 37.88
N GLU A 64 -6.84 -3.51 38.32
CA GLU A 64 -8.25 -3.84 38.11
C GLU A 64 -8.58 -3.88 36.60
N ARG A 65 -8.13 -2.88 35.84
CA ARG A 65 -8.29 -2.85 34.38
C ARG A 65 -7.65 -4.07 33.73
N ASP A 66 -6.40 -4.38 34.05
CA ASP A 66 -5.69 -5.54 33.49
C ASP A 66 -6.41 -6.85 33.83
N SER A 67 -6.90 -7.00 35.06
CA SER A 67 -7.65 -8.20 35.47
C SER A 67 -8.91 -8.43 34.64
N LYS A 68 -9.58 -7.36 34.21
CA LYS A 68 -10.79 -7.41 33.36
C LYS A 68 -10.44 -7.60 31.88
N VAL A 69 -9.38 -6.96 31.41
CA VAL A 69 -9.02 -6.93 29.98
C VAL A 69 -8.20 -8.15 29.57
N ARG A 70 -7.32 -8.68 30.44
CA ARG A 70 -6.45 -9.82 30.13
C ARG A 70 -7.22 -11.06 29.67
N PRO A 71 -8.31 -11.51 30.33
CA PRO A 71 -9.10 -12.65 29.84
C PRO A 71 -9.73 -12.40 28.47
N LEU A 72 -10.12 -11.16 28.16
CA LEU A 72 -10.67 -10.78 26.85
C LEU A 72 -9.57 -10.81 25.78
N ASN A 73 -8.38 -10.30 26.09
CA ASN A 73 -7.22 -10.35 25.21
C ASN A 73 -6.80 -11.80 24.92
N GLU A 74 -6.85 -12.68 25.92
CA GLU A 74 -6.61 -14.11 25.76
C GLU A 74 -7.64 -14.76 24.82
N GLN A 75 -8.92 -14.44 24.98
CA GLN A 75 -9.99 -14.91 24.08
C GLN A 75 -9.79 -14.42 22.65
N VAL A 76 -9.50 -13.12 22.47
CA VAL A 76 -9.22 -12.53 21.16
C VAL A 76 -7.98 -13.17 20.54
N SER A 77 -6.92 -13.41 21.32
CA SER A 77 -5.72 -14.12 20.88
C SER A 77 -6.05 -15.53 20.41
N ALA A 78 -6.83 -16.30 21.17
CA ALA A 78 -7.23 -17.65 20.82
C ALA A 78 -8.06 -17.70 19.53
N ILE A 79 -8.97 -16.74 19.32
CA ILE A 79 -9.72 -16.58 18.06
C ILE A 79 -8.74 -16.28 16.93
N ASN A 80 -7.88 -15.28 17.11
CA ASN A 80 -6.93 -14.86 16.09
C ASN A 80 -5.98 -15.98 15.66
N VAL A 81 -5.52 -16.84 16.58
CA VAL A 81 -4.67 -17.99 16.26
C VAL A 81 -5.37 -18.94 15.29
N LYS A 82 -6.67 -19.22 15.48
CA LYS A 82 -7.44 -20.11 14.60
C LYS A 82 -7.53 -19.56 13.18
N TYR A 83 -7.79 -18.26 13.04
CA TYR A 83 -7.91 -17.63 11.72
C TYR A 83 -6.55 -17.42 11.06
N LYS A 84 -5.53 -16.95 11.79
CA LYS A 84 -4.18 -16.68 11.27
C LYS A 84 -3.50 -17.91 10.68
N ALA A 85 -3.84 -19.11 11.14
CA ALA A 85 -3.34 -20.34 10.53
C ALA A 85 -3.80 -20.48 9.06
N LEU A 86 -5.04 -20.08 8.77
CA LEU A 86 -5.63 -20.18 7.44
C LEU A 86 -5.42 -18.88 6.62
N HIS A 87 -5.73 -17.73 7.20
CA HIS A 87 -5.60 -16.40 6.60
C HIS A 87 -4.93 -15.44 7.59
N ASN A 88 -3.78 -14.89 7.23
CA ASN A 88 -3.05 -13.92 8.03
C ASN A 88 -2.78 -12.65 7.22
N THR A 89 -3.11 -11.51 7.81
CA THR A 89 -2.90 -10.19 7.20
C THR A 89 -1.43 -9.76 7.20
N ASP A 90 -0.57 -10.39 8.02
CA ASP A 90 0.88 -10.17 7.98
C ASP A 90 1.49 -10.87 6.75
N ALA A 91 1.91 -10.06 5.77
CA ALA A 91 2.55 -10.51 4.55
C ALA A 91 3.83 -11.34 4.78
N LYS A 92 4.50 -11.19 5.93
CA LYS A 92 5.70 -11.98 6.28
C LYS A 92 5.36 -13.39 6.76
N LYS A 93 4.11 -13.63 7.19
CA LYS A 93 3.65 -14.90 7.76
C LYS A 93 2.28 -15.28 7.20
N PRO A 94 2.13 -15.43 5.88
CA PRO A 94 0.85 -15.73 5.26
C PRO A 94 0.28 -17.06 5.78
N GLY A 95 -1.04 -17.11 5.93
CA GLY A 95 -1.75 -18.34 6.27
C GLY A 95 -1.70 -19.36 5.13
N LEU A 96 -2.18 -20.58 5.37
CA LEU A 96 -2.21 -21.63 4.35
C LEU A 96 -3.00 -21.22 3.08
N PHE A 97 -4.18 -20.61 3.26
CA PHE A 97 -5.02 -20.16 2.16
C PHE A 97 -4.33 -19.05 1.37
N ASP A 98 -3.70 -18.09 2.06
CA ASP A 98 -2.96 -17.01 1.40
C ASP A 98 -1.84 -17.54 0.52
N LYS A 99 -1.06 -18.52 1.00
CA LYS A 99 0.02 -19.14 0.23
C LYS A 99 -0.51 -19.78 -1.05
N ILE A 100 -1.61 -20.53 -0.96
CA ILE A 100 -2.24 -21.19 -2.13
C ILE A 100 -2.79 -20.15 -3.11
N VAL A 101 -3.46 -19.10 -2.61
CA VAL A 101 -3.99 -18.01 -3.45
C VAL A 101 -2.86 -17.23 -4.13
N ILE A 102 -1.75 -16.95 -3.42
CA ILE A 102 -0.56 -16.31 -3.98
C ILE A 102 0.03 -17.17 -5.10
N GLU A 103 0.19 -18.47 -4.86
CA GLU A 103 0.70 -19.40 -5.86
C GLU A 103 -0.22 -19.48 -7.09
N LEU A 104 -1.54 -19.58 -6.89
CA LEU A 104 -2.50 -19.57 -7.99
C LEU A 104 -2.43 -18.27 -8.79
N LYS A 105 -2.37 -17.11 -8.12
CA LYS A 105 -2.19 -15.80 -8.76
C LYS A 105 -0.89 -15.75 -9.57
N ALA A 106 0.21 -16.27 -9.03
CA ALA A 106 1.49 -16.33 -9.72
C ALA A 106 1.41 -17.18 -11.00
N ARG A 107 0.75 -18.34 -10.95
CA ARG A 107 0.55 -19.20 -12.14
C ARG A 107 -0.34 -18.55 -13.19
N VAL A 108 -1.43 -17.90 -12.77
CA VAL A 108 -2.31 -17.15 -13.68
C VAL A 108 -1.54 -16.00 -14.31
N ALA A 109 -0.78 -15.24 -13.53
CA ALA A 109 0.06 -14.16 -14.05
C ALA A 109 1.12 -14.69 -15.04
N ALA A 110 1.79 -15.80 -14.74
CA ALA A 110 2.76 -16.42 -15.65
C ALA A 110 2.12 -16.86 -16.97
N PHE A 111 0.89 -17.39 -16.94
CA PHE A 111 0.13 -17.66 -18.16
C PHE A 111 -0.15 -16.38 -18.94
N MET A 112 -0.65 -15.34 -18.28
CA MET A 112 -0.97 -14.06 -18.94
C MET A 112 0.26 -13.42 -19.58
N ILE A 113 1.42 -13.45 -18.91
CA ILE A 113 2.69 -12.92 -19.46
C ILE A 113 3.08 -13.69 -20.72
N ARG A 114 3.07 -15.02 -20.68
CA ARG A 114 3.40 -15.84 -21.86
C ARG A 114 2.44 -15.59 -23.01
N GLU A 115 1.15 -15.44 -22.71
CA GLU A 115 0.13 -15.17 -23.70
C GLU A 115 0.26 -13.75 -24.28
N GLU A 116 0.58 -12.73 -23.48
CA GLU A 116 0.89 -11.38 -23.97
C GLU A 116 2.12 -11.39 -24.87
N GLN A 117 3.18 -12.09 -24.49
CA GLN A 117 4.37 -12.25 -25.33
C GLN A 117 4.05 -12.93 -26.67
N ARG A 118 3.21 -13.97 -26.65
CA ARG A 118 2.75 -14.63 -27.88
C ARG A 118 1.99 -13.66 -28.79
N ARG A 119 1.04 -12.91 -28.24
CA ARG A 119 0.24 -11.94 -29.01
C ARG A 119 1.05 -10.74 -29.48
N GLN A 120 2.05 -10.31 -28.72
CA GLN A 120 3.02 -9.30 -29.15
C GLN A 120 3.84 -9.79 -30.34
N ALA A 121 4.35 -11.02 -30.29
CA ALA A 121 5.06 -11.61 -31.42
C ALA A 121 4.17 -11.75 -32.67
N GLU A 122 2.90 -12.14 -32.50
CA GLU A 122 1.90 -12.17 -33.58
C GLU A 122 1.63 -10.78 -34.15
N ALA A 123 1.51 -9.76 -33.30
CA ALA A 123 1.31 -8.36 -33.72
C ALA A 123 2.56 -7.80 -34.44
N GLU A 124 3.76 -8.14 -34.00
CA GLU A 124 5.00 -7.78 -34.69
C GLU A 124 5.10 -8.46 -36.06
N ALA A 125 4.77 -9.75 -36.16
CA ALA A 125 4.73 -10.45 -37.44
C ALA A 125 3.69 -9.83 -38.39
N ALA A 126 2.50 -9.50 -37.89
CA ALA A 126 1.46 -8.82 -38.66
C ALA A 126 1.90 -7.42 -39.15
N ARG A 127 2.63 -6.68 -38.32
CA ARG A 127 3.22 -5.38 -38.70
C ARG A 127 4.24 -5.52 -39.82
N ARG A 128 5.13 -6.52 -39.74
CA ARG A 128 6.10 -6.79 -40.82
C ARG A 128 5.40 -7.18 -42.12
N ALA A 129 4.35 -8.01 -42.04
CA ALA A 129 3.56 -8.37 -43.21
C ALA A 129 2.83 -7.15 -43.83
N GLN A 130 2.32 -6.25 -42.98
CA GLN A 130 1.75 -4.97 -43.44
C GLN A 130 2.79 -4.10 -44.14
N GLU A 131 3.99 -3.93 -43.55
CA GLU A 131 5.08 -3.14 -44.13
C GLU A 131 5.53 -3.71 -45.49
N GLU A 132 5.60 -5.04 -45.61
CA GLU A 132 5.93 -5.70 -46.88
C GLU A 132 4.82 -5.53 -47.92
N ALA A 133 3.56 -5.70 -47.54
CA ALA A 133 2.41 -5.47 -48.44
C ALA A 133 2.33 -4.01 -48.88
N GLU A 134 2.63 -3.06 -47.99
CA GLU A 134 2.71 -1.63 -48.32
C GLU A 134 3.80 -1.34 -49.34
N ARG A 135 4.99 -1.94 -49.18
CA ARG A 135 6.08 -1.80 -50.15
C ARG A 135 5.66 -2.33 -51.53
N ILE A 136 5.06 -3.52 -51.59
CA ILE A 136 4.59 -4.13 -52.84
C ILE A 136 3.50 -3.27 -53.49
N ALA A 137 2.54 -2.77 -52.72
CA ALA A 137 1.49 -1.89 -53.22
C ALA A 137 2.05 -0.59 -53.81
N ARG A 138 3.01 0.05 -53.13
CA ARG A 138 3.67 1.26 -53.66
C ARG A 138 4.49 0.99 -54.93
N GLU A 139 5.17 -0.16 -54.99
CA GLU A 139 5.90 -0.56 -56.20
C GLU A 139 4.95 -0.85 -57.38
N ALA A 140 3.79 -1.46 -57.11
CA ALA A 140 2.77 -1.70 -58.12
C ALA A 140 2.08 -0.42 -58.60
N GLU A 141 1.75 0.50 -57.69
CA GLU A 141 1.22 1.84 -58.01
C GLU A 141 2.21 2.65 -58.86
N ALA A 142 3.51 2.59 -58.53
CA ALA A 142 4.54 3.25 -59.34
C ALA A 142 4.61 2.69 -60.77
N LYS A 143 4.50 1.36 -60.93
CA LYS A 143 4.44 0.71 -62.25
C LYS A 143 3.18 1.07 -63.02
N GLU A 144 2.04 1.17 -62.35
CA GLU A 144 0.79 1.62 -62.97
C GLU A 144 0.91 3.04 -63.50
N MET A 145 1.46 3.94 -62.68
CA MET A 145 1.69 5.34 -63.08
C MET A 145 2.65 5.45 -64.26
N GLU A 146 3.69 4.64 -64.31
CA GLU A 146 4.62 4.56 -65.44
C GLU A 146 3.94 3.99 -66.70
N ALA A 147 3.18 2.90 -66.59
CA ALA A 147 2.43 2.30 -67.70
C ALA A 147 1.39 3.27 -68.27
N LEU A 148 0.68 4.01 -67.42
CA LEU A 148 -0.25 5.06 -67.82
C LEU A 148 0.45 6.22 -68.53
N ALA A 149 1.66 6.61 -68.09
CA ALA A 149 2.46 7.64 -68.75
C ALA A 149 2.94 7.19 -70.13
N ASN A 150 3.44 5.96 -70.25
CA ASN A 150 3.91 5.38 -71.52
C ASN A 150 2.77 5.20 -72.52
N ALA A 151 1.60 4.73 -72.06
CA ALA A 151 0.40 4.64 -72.88
C ALA A 151 -0.06 6.02 -73.40
N ARG A 152 0.03 7.07 -72.56
CA ARG A 152 -0.26 8.46 -72.99
C ARG A 152 0.77 9.00 -73.99
N ALA A 153 2.01 8.53 -73.94
CA ALA A 153 3.06 8.87 -74.90
C ALA A 153 2.94 8.12 -76.24
N GLY A 154 1.98 7.18 -76.36
CA GLY A 154 1.71 6.43 -77.58
C GLY A 154 2.39 5.06 -77.66
N GLU A 155 2.96 4.57 -76.56
CA GLU A 155 3.51 3.22 -76.49
C GLU A 155 2.40 2.17 -76.28
N VAL A 156 2.57 0.99 -76.88
CA VAL A 156 1.62 -0.12 -76.72
C VAL A 156 1.94 -0.87 -75.42
N VAL A 157 1.27 -0.48 -74.33
CA VAL A 157 1.39 -1.11 -73.00
C VAL A 157 0.01 -1.63 -72.57
N ASP A 158 -0.06 -2.82 -71.99
CA ASP A 158 -1.30 -3.37 -71.42
C ASP A 158 -1.60 -2.75 -70.04
N VAL A 159 -2.15 -1.54 -70.06
CA VAL A 159 -2.55 -0.80 -68.86
C VAL A 159 -3.57 -1.58 -68.02
N ALA A 160 -4.43 -2.39 -68.65
CA ALA A 160 -5.47 -3.13 -67.93
C ALA A 160 -4.90 -4.25 -67.06
N GLU A 161 -3.78 -4.87 -67.45
CA GLU A 161 -3.07 -5.84 -66.62
C GLU A 161 -2.36 -5.17 -65.44
N VAL A 162 -1.65 -4.07 -65.68
CA VAL A 162 -0.90 -3.36 -64.61
C VAL A 162 -1.83 -2.73 -63.57
N THR A 163 -2.96 -2.14 -63.98
CA THR A 163 -3.97 -1.63 -63.04
C THR A 163 -4.57 -2.76 -62.20
N LYS A 164 -4.81 -3.95 -62.77
CA LYS A 164 -5.29 -5.11 -61.98
C LYS A 164 -4.26 -5.58 -60.96
N GLU A 165 -2.97 -5.54 -61.30
CA GLU A 165 -1.90 -5.88 -60.36
C GLU A 165 -1.79 -4.87 -59.22
N ALA A 166 -1.91 -3.57 -59.51
CA ALA A 166 -1.93 -2.51 -58.52
C ALA A 166 -3.14 -2.61 -57.59
N ASP A 167 -4.35 -2.80 -58.13
CA ASP A 167 -5.57 -3.01 -57.36
C ASP A 167 -5.45 -4.23 -56.44
N ALA A 168 -4.96 -5.37 -56.96
CA ALA A 168 -4.78 -6.59 -56.17
C ALA A 168 -3.74 -6.42 -55.05
N ALA A 169 -2.64 -5.70 -55.31
CA ALA A 169 -1.62 -5.40 -54.30
C ALA A 169 -2.15 -4.45 -53.21
N PHE A 170 -2.96 -3.46 -53.59
CA PHE A 170 -3.60 -2.54 -52.65
C PHE A 170 -4.65 -3.23 -51.78
N GLU A 171 -5.49 -4.10 -52.36
CA GLU A 171 -6.45 -4.92 -51.60
C GLU A 171 -5.78 -5.81 -50.55
N GLU A 172 -4.62 -6.40 -50.88
CA GLU A 172 -3.84 -7.20 -49.94
C GLU A 172 -3.22 -6.33 -48.83
N PHE A 173 -2.70 -5.14 -49.17
CA PHE A 173 -2.25 -4.18 -48.15
C PHE A 173 -3.38 -3.80 -47.18
N GLU A 174 -4.59 -3.49 -47.67
CA GLU A 174 -5.73 -3.19 -46.80
C GLU A 174 -6.08 -4.35 -45.88
N ARG A 175 -6.04 -5.58 -46.40
CA ARG A 175 -6.30 -6.81 -45.62
C ARG A 175 -5.28 -6.97 -44.50
N GLN A 176 -3.99 -6.84 -44.81
CA GLN A 176 -2.90 -6.95 -43.84
C GLN A 176 -2.93 -5.81 -42.81
N SER A 177 -3.27 -4.59 -43.22
CA SER A 177 -3.47 -3.44 -42.33
C SER A 177 -4.58 -3.68 -41.31
N ARG A 178 -5.74 -4.20 -41.75
CA ARG A 178 -6.84 -4.57 -40.84
C ARG A 178 -6.45 -5.70 -39.89
N PHE A 179 -5.64 -6.66 -40.35
CA PHE A 179 -5.14 -7.76 -39.53
C PHE A 179 -4.15 -7.27 -38.47
N ALA A 180 -3.17 -6.44 -38.85
CA ALA A 180 -2.21 -5.83 -37.95
C ALA A 180 -2.88 -4.97 -36.88
N ALA A 181 -3.85 -4.13 -37.25
CA ALA A 181 -4.60 -3.30 -36.30
C ALA A 181 -5.39 -4.14 -35.28
N ARG A 182 -5.96 -5.28 -35.70
CA ARG A 182 -6.64 -6.21 -34.78
C ARG A 182 -5.64 -6.89 -33.84
N ALA A 183 -4.52 -7.37 -34.39
CA ALA A 183 -3.48 -8.03 -33.61
C ALA A 183 -2.89 -7.09 -32.54
N GLU A 184 -2.63 -5.83 -32.88
CA GLU A 184 -2.13 -4.81 -31.95
C GLU A 184 -3.10 -4.54 -30.79
N ARG A 185 -4.40 -4.40 -31.10
CA ARG A 185 -5.43 -4.18 -30.09
C ARG A 185 -5.55 -5.34 -29.11
N ASP A 186 -5.37 -6.57 -29.60
CA ASP A 186 -5.62 -7.79 -28.84
C ASP A 186 -4.38 -8.25 -28.03
N THR A 187 -3.27 -7.51 -28.09
CA THR A 187 -2.00 -7.78 -27.37
C THR A 187 -2.17 -7.93 -25.86
N LYS A 188 -3.03 -7.13 -25.23
CA LYS A 188 -3.24 -7.17 -23.77
C LYS A 188 -4.18 -8.29 -23.37
N VAL A 189 -3.73 -9.15 -22.45
CA VAL A 189 -4.50 -10.32 -22.02
C VAL A 189 -5.40 -9.97 -20.84
N LYS A 190 -6.67 -10.34 -20.96
CA LYS A 190 -7.69 -10.18 -19.92
C LYS A 190 -8.43 -11.48 -19.74
N ILE A 191 -8.52 -11.98 -18.51
CA ILE A 191 -9.22 -13.23 -18.19
C ILE A 191 -10.54 -12.87 -17.50
N GLY A 192 -11.66 -13.12 -18.20
CA GLY A 192 -13.02 -12.96 -17.66
C GLY A 192 -13.55 -14.28 -17.08
N GLY A 193 -14.58 -14.19 -16.23
CA GLY A 193 -15.29 -15.34 -15.67
C GLY A 193 -15.69 -15.17 -14.20
N GLY A 194 -16.70 -15.94 -13.77
CA GLY A 194 -17.17 -15.96 -12.37
C GLY A 194 -17.93 -14.70 -11.92
N PHE A 195 -18.00 -14.49 -10.60
CA PHE A 195 -18.59 -13.30 -9.99
C PHE A 195 -17.51 -12.22 -9.82
N GLY A 196 -17.60 -11.11 -10.56
CA GLY A 196 -16.77 -9.93 -10.33
C GLY A 196 -16.01 -9.40 -11.55
N LYS A 197 -14.90 -8.73 -11.29
CA LYS A 197 -14.09 -8.03 -12.30
C LYS A 197 -13.14 -8.98 -13.02
N THR A 198 -12.86 -8.67 -14.27
CA THR A 198 -11.84 -9.31 -15.10
C THR A 198 -10.46 -9.23 -14.46
N ALA A 199 -9.68 -10.31 -14.53
CA ALA A 199 -8.27 -10.30 -14.14
C ALA A 199 -7.42 -9.70 -15.27
N SER A 200 -6.66 -8.65 -14.93
CA SER A 200 -5.67 -8.01 -15.81
C SER A 200 -4.33 -7.87 -15.08
N LEU A 201 -3.23 -7.89 -15.83
CA LEU A 201 -1.94 -7.50 -15.29
C LEU A 201 -1.93 -5.99 -15.00
N ARG A 202 -1.16 -5.59 -13.99
CA ARG A 202 -0.97 -4.18 -13.61
C ARG A 202 0.51 -3.86 -13.65
N GLU A 203 0.84 -2.70 -14.20
CA GLU A 203 2.17 -2.12 -14.11
C GLU A 203 2.37 -1.52 -12.71
N VAL A 204 3.44 -1.94 -12.05
CA VAL A 204 3.86 -1.44 -10.73
C VAL A 204 5.25 -0.85 -10.89
N GLU A 205 5.33 0.46 -10.77
CA GLU A 205 6.62 1.16 -10.72
C GLU A 205 7.21 1.00 -9.32
N THR A 206 8.41 0.41 -9.25
CA THR A 206 9.20 0.32 -8.01
C THR A 206 10.40 1.22 -8.14
N LEU A 207 10.48 2.25 -7.30
CA LEU A 207 11.61 3.17 -7.28
C LEU A 207 12.70 2.60 -6.37
N HIS A 208 13.90 2.41 -6.94
CA HIS A 208 15.09 2.02 -6.22
C HIS A 208 15.95 3.26 -5.98
N LEU A 209 16.41 3.44 -4.75
CA LEU A 209 17.26 4.56 -4.37
C LEU A 209 18.73 4.11 -4.36
N ASP A 210 19.43 4.34 -5.46
CA ASP A 210 20.83 3.91 -5.61
C ASP A 210 21.82 4.85 -4.92
N SER A 211 21.55 6.16 -4.93
CA SER A 211 22.40 7.18 -4.31
C SER A 211 21.59 8.25 -3.62
N TYR A 212 21.61 8.22 -2.28
CA TYR A 212 20.98 9.23 -1.45
C TYR A 212 21.45 10.65 -1.76
N SER A 213 22.76 10.84 -1.99
CA SER A 213 23.34 12.17 -2.22
C SER A 213 22.86 12.79 -3.53
N LEU A 214 22.85 12.03 -4.62
CA LEU A 214 22.36 12.49 -5.92
C LEU A 214 20.86 12.75 -5.89
N ALA A 215 20.08 11.85 -5.27
CA ALA A 215 18.64 12.02 -5.14
C ALA A 215 18.28 13.26 -4.32
N LEU A 216 18.92 13.46 -3.17
CA LEU A 216 18.70 14.65 -2.34
C LEU A 216 19.11 15.94 -3.06
N LYS A 217 20.20 15.91 -3.84
CA LYS A 217 20.63 17.05 -4.65
C LYS A 217 19.63 17.39 -5.75
N ALA A 218 19.05 16.38 -6.39
CA ALA A 218 18.05 16.57 -7.46
C ALA A 218 16.68 17.00 -6.93
N ILE A 219 16.22 16.40 -5.82
CA ILE A 219 14.93 16.73 -5.17
C ILE A 219 14.97 18.11 -4.53
N GLY A 220 16.12 18.48 -3.93
CA GLY A 220 16.29 19.71 -3.19
C GLY A 220 15.65 19.67 -1.79
N PRO A 221 15.81 20.76 -1.01
CA PRO A 221 15.26 20.86 0.33
C PRO A 221 13.73 21.02 0.30
N ASN A 222 13.02 20.15 1.02
CA ASN A 222 11.58 20.26 1.26
C ASN A 222 11.23 19.76 2.67
N ASP A 223 10.00 20.03 3.12
CA ASP A 223 9.58 19.68 4.48
C ASP A 223 9.66 18.17 4.77
N LYS A 224 9.32 17.31 3.81
CA LYS A 224 9.40 15.86 3.98
C LYS A 224 10.84 15.37 4.19
N VAL A 225 11.78 15.92 3.41
CA VAL A 225 13.21 15.63 3.55
C VAL A 225 13.72 16.15 4.90
N ARG A 226 13.34 17.37 5.30
CA ARG A 226 13.70 17.92 6.62
C ARG A 226 13.22 17.02 7.75
N ASP A 227 11.95 16.64 7.73
CA ASP A 227 11.35 15.86 8.82
C ASP A 227 11.95 14.45 8.89
N ALA A 228 12.24 13.84 7.74
CA ALA A 228 12.96 12.56 7.67
C ALA A 228 14.38 12.67 8.24
N ILE A 229 15.12 13.74 7.91
CA ILE A 229 16.46 14.02 8.46
C ILE A 229 16.40 14.22 9.96
N LEU A 230 15.44 15.00 10.48
CA LEU A 230 15.28 15.21 11.93
C LEU A 230 14.93 13.92 12.66
N SER A 231 14.11 13.04 12.05
CA SER A 231 13.83 11.72 12.60
C SER A 231 15.09 10.87 12.66
N ALA A 232 15.83 10.76 11.56
CA ALA A 232 17.06 10.00 11.49
C ALA A 232 18.14 10.55 12.45
N ALA A 233 18.20 11.88 12.64
CA ALA A 233 19.13 12.51 13.58
C ALA A 233 18.84 12.15 15.04
N ARG A 234 17.56 11.96 15.41
CA ARG A 234 17.20 11.47 16.75
C ARG A 234 17.66 10.02 16.96
N ASP A 235 17.52 9.18 15.94
CA ASP A 235 17.97 7.78 16.01
C ASP A 235 19.50 7.68 16.03
N TYR A 236 20.19 8.50 15.22
CA TYR A 236 21.64 8.66 15.28
C TYR A 236 22.12 9.03 16.70
N ARG A 237 21.46 10.00 17.34
CA ARG A 237 21.79 10.39 18.72
C ARG A 237 21.61 9.27 19.74
N LYS A 238 20.58 8.43 19.59
CA LYS A 238 20.39 7.27 20.47
C LYS A 238 21.55 6.27 20.34
N LEU A 239 22.10 6.12 19.14
CA LEU A 239 23.17 5.18 18.84
C LEU A 239 24.57 5.73 19.19
N HIS A 240 24.80 7.01 18.96
CA HIS A 240 26.13 7.63 19.05
C HIS A 240 26.30 8.61 20.22
N GLY A 241 25.23 8.94 20.94
CA GLY A 241 25.25 9.88 22.07
C GLY A 241 25.27 11.36 21.69
N GLU A 242 25.63 11.69 20.45
CA GLU A 242 25.68 13.06 19.92
C GLU A 242 24.78 13.27 18.70
N LEU A 243 24.50 14.53 18.36
CA LEU A 243 23.73 14.86 17.16
C LEU A 243 24.64 14.87 15.93
N PRO A 244 24.13 14.47 14.75
CA PRO A 244 24.89 14.61 13.51
C PRO A 244 25.13 16.10 13.19
N ALA A 245 26.26 16.38 12.54
CA ALA A 245 26.60 17.73 12.12
C ALA A 245 25.48 18.39 11.29
N GLY A 246 25.18 19.66 11.58
CA GLY A 246 24.08 20.40 10.94
C GLY A 246 22.73 20.32 11.65
N VAL A 247 22.59 19.49 12.70
CA VAL A 247 21.39 19.43 13.55
C VAL A 247 21.73 19.92 14.95
N ARG A 248 20.93 20.86 15.48
CA ARG A 248 21.04 21.35 16.86
C ARG A 248 19.78 21.03 17.64
N ALA A 249 19.93 20.70 18.93
CA ALA A 249 18.82 20.58 19.85
C ALA A 249 18.78 21.75 20.83
N THR A 250 17.58 22.20 21.15
CA THR A 250 17.28 23.17 22.20
C THR A 250 16.41 22.48 23.24
N TYR A 251 16.72 22.66 24.52
CA TYR A 251 15.95 22.06 25.61
C TYR A 251 15.21 23.15 26.38
N GLU A 252 13.91 22.96 26.52
CA GLU A 252 13.06 23.74 27.41
C GLU A 252 12.52 22.75 28.46
N ARG A 253 12.82 22.97 29.75
CA ARG A 253 12.25 22.15 30.83
C ARG A 253 10.83 22.63 31.09
N LYS A 254 9.86 21.73 30.95
CA LYS A 254 8.46 21.94 31.31
C LYS A 254 8.10 20.92 32.40
N LEU A 255 7.30 21.35 33.37
CA LEU A 255 6.67 20.49 34.38
C LEU A 255 5.64 19.57 33.71
#